data_AF-A0A8S3PZ51-F1
#
_entry.id   AF-A0A8S3PZ51-F1
#
_cell.length_a   1.000
_cell.length_b   1.000
_cell.length_c   1.000
_cell.angle_alpha   90.00
_cell.angle_beta   90.00
_cell.angle_gamma   90.00
#
_symmetry.space_group_name_H-M   'P 1'
#
loop_
_entity.id
_entity.type
_entity.pdbx_description
1 polymer ?
#
loop_
_entity_poly.entity_id
_entity_poly.type
_entity_poly.pdbx_seq_one_letter_code
_entity_poly.pdbx_strand_id
1 'polypeptide(L)'
;MIWEQIVVVESTCDSELQNVLYQDVLNMMMKMKGPSSENGLFQDLLDMMMKIKGPSSEPSTCNCKKTVIAFTASLSAAKSIGINEVVKFDKVWTNEGNGYHPNSGVFTAPKAGFYQISATIMSPNGKYFHSYLMKNNKQTVGMYPGRGHHTGAANIVLKLKKGDRVYIKHASNTESIYSDSNHYSMFSGFLISE
;
A
#
# COMPACT_ATOMS: atom_id res chain seq x y z
N MET A 1 11.19 14.27 39.40
CA MET A 1 11.80 14.02 38.08
C MET A 1 10.75 13.33 37.19
N ILE A 2 9.71 14.07 36.79
CA ILE A 2 8.56 13.55 36.01
C ILE A 2 8.11 14.60 34.97
N TRP A 3 9.04 15.44 34.49
CA TRP A 3 8.71 16.57 33.61
C TRP A 3 9.10 16.35 32.14
N GLU A 4 9.61 15.17 31.78
CA GLU A 4 10.08 14.92 30.40
C GLU A 4 9.05 14.21 29.50
N GLN A 5 7.82 13.96 29.93
CA GLN A 5 6.81 13.29 29.10
C GLN A 5 5.70 14.19 28.52
N ILE A 6 5.75 15.51 28.71
CA ILE A 6 4.71 16.44 28.22
C ILE A 6 4.97 16.93 26.77
N VAL A 7 5.78 16.22 25.99
CA VAL A 7 5.98 16.55 24.58
C VAL A 7 5.85 15.29 23.73
N VAL A 8 4.62 14.88 23.42
CA VAL A 8 4.18 14.42 22.08
C VAL A 8 2.64 14.49 22.05
N VAL A 9 2.08 15.68 21.80
CA VAL A 9 0.74 15.78 21.20
C VAL A 9 0.95 16.12 19.73
N GLU A 10 1.65 15.26 19.02
CA GLU A 10 1.77 15.35 17.56
C GLU A 10 1.32 14.03 16.93
N SER A 11 0.19 14.12 16.22
CA SER A 11 -0.08 13.36 14.99
C SER A 11 -0.48 11.88 15.06
N THR A 12 -1.14 11.39 16.11
CA THR A 12 -1.89 10.13 15.94
C THR A 12 -3.21 10.40 15.20
N CYS A 13 -3.36 9.83 14.02
CA CYS A 13 -4.55 9.89 13.17
C CYS A 13 -5.72 9.02 13.66
N ASP A 14 -5.56 8.38 14.82
CA ASP A 14 -6.47 7.40 15.40
C ASP A 14 -7.25 8.05 16.54
N SER A 15 -8.56 8.24 16.33
CA SER A 15 -9.46 8.89 17.28
C SER A 15 -9.64 8.11 18.59
N GLU A 16 -9.48 6.78 18.57
CA GLU A 16 -9.56 5.98 19.79
C GLU A 16 -8.31 6.20 20.65
N LEU A 17 -7.13 6.16 20.03
CA LEU A 17 -5.87 6.45 20.72
C LEU A 17 -5.80 7.88 21.25
N GLN A 18 -6.32 8.86 20.52
CA GLN A 18 -6.41 10.24 21.02
C GLN A 18 -7.31 10.37 22.26
N ASN A 19 -8.46 9.68 22.28
CA ASN A 19 -9.35 9.70 23.44
C ASN A 19 -8.74 8.99 24.64
N VAL A 20 -8.06 7.85 24.44
CA VAL A 20 -7.34 7.15 25.51
C VAL A 20 -6.25 8.03 26.10
N LEU A 21 -5.41 8.65 25.25
CA LEU A 21 -4.34 9.55 25.70
C LEU A 21 -4.89 10.74 26.50
N TYR A 22 -5.99 11.32 26.05
CA TYR A 22 -6.64 12.44 26.73
C TYR A 22 -7.15 12.04 28.12
N GLN A 23 -7.78 10.86 28.23
CA GLN A 23 -8.23 10.35 29.53
C GLN A 23 -7.06 10.02 30.45
N ASP A 24 -5.95 9.48 29.92
CA ASP A 24 -4.75 9.20 30.71
C ASP A 24 -4.10 10.48 31.25
N VAL A 25 -4.02 11.53 30.43
CA VAL A 25 -3.53 12.86 30.86
C VAL A 25 -4.44 13.46 31.93
N LEU A 26 -5.76 13.39 31.76
CA LEU A 26 -6.71 13.85 32.78
C LEU A 26 -6.58 13.07 34.08
N ASN A 27 -6.48 11.73 33.99
CA ASN A 27 -6.31 10.86 35.15
C ASN A 27 -4.99 11.16 35.87
N MET A 28 -3.92 11.46 35.13
CA MET A 28 -2.64 11.85 35.69
C MET A 28 -2.72 13.22 36.39
N MET A 29 -3.39 14.20 35.79
CA MET A 29 -3.63 15.52 36.39
C MET A 29 -4.45 15.42 37.67
N MET A 30 -5.52 14.62 37.67
CA MET A 30 -6.36 14.40 38.84
C MET A 30 -5.59 13.71 39.98
N LYS A 31 -4.66 12.81 39.66
CA LYS A 31 -3.76 12.18 40.65
C LYS A 31 -2.72 13.15 41.20
N MET A 32 -2.33 14.18 40.46
CA MET A 32 -1.41 15.23 40.93
C MET A 32 -2.10 16.28 41.83
N LYS A 33 -3.44 16.33 41.86
CA LYS A 33 -4.21 17.20 42.76
C LYS A 33 -4.15 16.64 44.19
N GLY A 34 -3.30 17.23 45.03
CA GLY A 34 -3.26 16.94 46.47
C GLY A 34 -4.54 17.40 47.18
N PRO A 35 -4.82 16.90 48.41
CA PRO A 35 -6.07 17.13 49.15
C PRO A 35 -6.33 18.58 49.60
N SER A 36 -5.41 19.52 49.31
CA SER A 36 -5.45 20.89 49.82
C SER A 36 -5.12 21.98 48.80
N SER A 37 -5.18 21.69 47.49
CA SER A 37 -4.96 22.70 46.46
C SER A 37 -6.26 23.07 45.72
N GLU A 38 -7.00 24.04 46.27
CA GLU A 38 -7.86 24.91 45.46
C GLU A 38 -6.96 25.90 44.71
N ASN A 39 -6.11 25.38 43.83
CA ASN A 39 -5.27 26.22 43.00
C ASN A 39 -6.11 26.57 41.77
N GLY A 40 -6.58 27.83 41.70
CA GLY A 40 -7.26 28.38 40.53
C GLY A 40 -6.54 28.06 39.22
N LEU A 41 -5.20 28.02 39.25
CA LEU A 41 -4.35 27.59 38.13
C LEU A 41 -4.69 26.21 37.57
N PHE A 42 -5.04 25.23 38.41
CA PHE A 42 -5.39 23.88 37.95
C PHE A 42 -6.76 23.87 37.27
N GLN A 43 -7.70 24.65 37.81
CA GLN A 43 -9.02 24.81 37.19
C GLN A 43 -8.94 25.61 35.91
N ASP A 44 -8.13 26.67 35.86
CA ASP A 44 -7.87 27.45 34.65
C ASP A 44 -7.17 26.60 33.59
N LEU A 45 -6.26 25.70 33.98
CA LEU A 45 -5.60 24.76 33.08
C LEU A 45 -6.60 23.72 32.54
N LEU A 46 -7.46 23.17 33.40
CA LEU A 46 -8.53 22.26 33.00
C LEU A 46 -9.52 22.95 32.07
N ASP A 47 -9.91 24.19 32.37
CA ASP A 47 -10.77 25.02 31.55
C ASP A 47 -10.13 25.31 30.19
N MET A 48 -8.82 25.59 30.17
CA MET A 48 -8.06 25.83 28.94
C MET A 48 -8.00 24.56 28.08
N MET A 49 -7.76 23.39 28.68
CA MET A 49 -7.77 22.10 27.99
C MET A 49 -9.17 21.71 27.48
N MET A 50 -10.23 22.02 28.25
CA MET A 50 -11.62 21.81 27.83
C MET A 50 -12.02 22.79 26.72
N LYS A 51 -11.54 24.05 26.77
CA LYS A 51 -11.78 25.07 25.72
C LYS A 51 -11.03 24.79 24.43
N ILE A 52 -9.86 24.16 24.47
CA ILE A 52 -9.17 23.65 23.26
C ILE A 52 -10.06 22.66 22.48
N LYS A 53 -11.02 22.02 23.14
CA LYS A 53 -12.00 21.12 22.48
C LYS A 53 -13.15 21.87 21.77
N GLY A 54 -13.37 23.16 22.07
CA GLY A 54 -14.34 24.05 21.43
C GLY A 54 -15.84 23.65 21.58
N PRO A 55 -16.81 24.59 21.51
CA PRO A 55 -18.24 24.25 21.62
C PRO A 55 -18.87 23.59 20.38
N SER A 56 -18.13 23.34 19.31
CA SER A 56 -18.67 22.77 18.07
C SER A 56 -17.59 22.16 17.20
N SER A 57 -16.83 21.21 17.76
CA SER A 57 -16.33 20.12 16.93
C SER A 57 -17.23 18.93 17.22
N GLU A 58 -18.14 18.61 16.28
CA GLU A 58 -18.36 17.19 15.97
C GLU A 58 -16.97 16.54 15.98
N PRO A 59 -16.79 15.33 16.53
CA PRO A 59 -15.48 14.69 16.50
C PRO A 59 -15.01 14.83 15.06
N SER A 60 -14.01 15.69 14.84
CA SER A 60 -13.31 15.70 13.58
C SER A 60 -12.65 14.35 13.65
N THR A 61 -13.38 13.35 13.17
CA THR A 61 -12.81 12.13 12.68
C THR A 61 -11.79 12.70 11.73
N CYS A 62 -10.55 12.80 12.21
CA CYS A 62 -9.40 12.80 11.35
C CYS A 62 -9.59 11.47 10.64
N ASN A 63 -10.38 11.50 9.56
CA ASN A 63 -10.61 10.40 8.67
C ASN A 63 -9.32 10.36 7.86
N CYS A 64 -8.26 10.05 8.57
CA CYS A 64 -7.01 9.54 8.08
C CYS A 64 -7.33 8.12 7.65
N LYS A 65 -8.27 8.00 6.71
CA LYS A 65 -8.62 6.75 6.05
C LYS A 65 -7.34 6.37 5.34
N LYS A 66 -6.56 5.51 6.01
CA LYS A 66 -5.33 4.97 5.46
C LYS A 66 -5.72 4.35 4.13
N THR A 67 -5.28 4.99 3.05
CA THR A 67 -5.66 4.55 1.72
C THR A 67 -4.83 3.32 1.42
N VAL A 68 -5.47 2.14 1.50
CA VAL A 68 -4.83 0.88 1.13
C VAL A 68 -4.94 0.74 -0.39
N ILE A 69 -3.80 0.69 -1.05
CA ILE A 69 -3.71 0.35 -2.48
C ILE A 69 -2.79 -0.85 -2.58
N ALA A 70 -3.34 -1.98 -2.97
CA ALA A 70 -2.60 -3.22 -3.14
C ALA A 70 -3.32 -4.10 -4.14
N PHE A 71 -2.56 -4.76 -5.01
CA PHE A 71 -3.10 -5.77 -5.89
C PHE A 71 -2.19 -6.98 -5.95
N THR A 72 -2.80 -8.15 -6.17
CA THR A 72 -2.11 -9.39 -6.48
C THR A 72 -2.97 -10.16 -7.46
N ALA A 73 -2.40 -10.54 -8.59
CA ALA A 73 -3.04 -11.36 -9.60
C ALA A 73 -2.08 -12.45 -10.09
N SER A 74 -2.63 -13.61 -10.46
CA SER A 74 -1.89 -14.73 -11.04
C SER A 74 -2.54 -15.19 -12.34
N LEU A 75 -1.78 -15.97 -13.11
CA LEU A 75 -2.33 -16.72 -14.22
C LEU A 75 -2.98 -18.00 -13.69
N SER A 76 -4.21 -18.28 -14.14
CA SER A 76 -4.91 -19.53 -13.79
C SER A 76 -4.40 -20.75 -14.56
N ALA A 77 -3.83 -20.54 -15.74
CA ALA A 77 -3.31 -21.57 -16.62
C ALA A 77 -2.24 -20.99 -17.56
N ALA A 78 -1.51 -21.87 -18.25
CA ALA A 78 -0.58 -21.50 -19.29
C ALA A 78 -1.32 -20.76 -20.42
N LYS A 79 -0.69 -19.70 -20.95
CA LYS A 79 -1.26 -18.90 -22.04
C LYS A 79 -0.21 -18.64 -23.10
N SER A 80 -0.62 -18.72 -24.36
CA SER A 80 0.18 -18.16 -25.45
C SER A 80 0.01 -16.64 -25.42
N ILE A 81 1.12 -15.90 -25.46
CA ILE A 81 1.12 -14.44 -25.45
C ILE A 81 1.78 -13.96 -26.74
N GLY A 82 1.08 -13.09 -27.47
CA GLY A 82 1.61 -12.50 -28.70
C GLY A 82 2.87 -11.67 -28.44
N ILE A 83 3.68 -11.47 -29.47
CA ILE A 83 4.79 -10.52 -29.40
C ILE A 83 4.25 -9.12 -29.06
N ASN A 84 4.89 -8.42 -28.13
CA ASN A 84 4.44 -7.12 -27.62
C ASN A 84 3.07 -7.10 -26.94
N GLU A 85 2.45 -8.25 -26.68
CA GLU A 85 1.18 -8.32 -25.96
C GLU A 85 1.40 -8.17 -24.45
N VAL A 86 0.41 -7.58 -23.78
CA VAL A 86 0.35 -7.46 -22.33
C VAL A 86 -0.09 -8.79 -21.72
N VAL A 87 0.63 -9.25 -20.70
CA VAL A 87 0.26 -10.45 -19.95
C VAL A 87 -0.94 -10.15 -19.05
N LYS A 88 -2.06 -10.83 -19.30
CA LYS A 88 -3.32 -10.68 -18.55
C LYS A 88 -3.43 -11.75 -17.46
N PHE A 89 -3.07 -11.37 -16.23
CA PHE A 89 -3.23 -12.21 -15.03
C PHE A 89 -4.70 -12.18 -14.61
N ASP A 90 -5.41 -13.28 -14.88
CA ASP A 90 -6.87 -13.36 -14.83
C ASP A 90 -7.41 -13.73 -13.44
N LYS A 91 -6.60 -14.39 -12.61
CA LYS A 91 -6.98 -14.73 -11.24
C LYS A 91 -6.56 -13.61 -10.30
N VAL A 92 -7.51 -12.79 -9.88
CA VAL A 92 -7.27 -11.68 -8.93
C VAL A 92 -7.48 -12.18 -7.49
N TRP A 93 -6.48 -11.96 -6.63
CA TRP A 93 -6.49 -12.31 -5.19
C TRP A 93 -6.79 -11.11 -4.32
N THR A 94 -6.24 -9.95 -4.68
CA THR A 94 -6.39 -8.68 -3.97
C THR A 94 -6.42 -7.56 -4.99
N ASN A 95 -7.26 -6.54 -4.76
CA ASN A 95 -7.34 -5.36 -5.62
C ASN A 95 -7.85 -4.14 -4.84
N GLU A 96 -7.29 -3.90 -3.66
CA GLU A 96 -7.60 -2.73 -2.86
C GLU A 96 -7.23 -1.44 -3.62
N GLY A 97 -8.14 -0.49 -3.64
CA GLY A 97 -8.03 0.72 -4.45
C GLY A 97 -8.36 0.52 -5.94
N ASN A 98 -8.77 -0.68 -6.36
CA ASN A 98 -9.25 -1.02 -7.71
C ASN A 98 -8.32 -0.61 -8.86
N GLY A 99 -7.00 -0.63 -8.61
CA GLY A 99 -6.00 -0.20 -9.59
C GLY A 99 -5.68 -1.25 -10.65
N TYR A 100 -5.84 -2.55 -10.37
CA TYR A 100 -5.57 -3.61 -11.34
C TYR A 100 -6.80 -3.95 -12.18
N HIS A 101 -6.60 -4.05 -13.50
CA HIS A 101 -7.63 -4.39 -14.47
C HIS A 101 -7.29 -5.72 -15.17
N PRO A 102 -7.94 -6.86 -14.81
CA PRO A 102 -7.58 -8.19 -15.34
C PRO A 102 -7.81 -8.33 -16.85
N ASN A 103 -8.82 -7.64 -17.41
CA ASN A 103 -9.12 -7.68 -18.84
C ASN A 103 -7.99 -7.08 -19.70
N SER A 104 -7.24 -6.12 -19.16
CA SER A 104 -6.10 -5.51 -19.85
C SER A 104 -4.74 -5.98 -19.33
N GLY A 105 -4.67 -6.57 -18.14
CA GLY A 105 -3.41 -6.94 -17.48
C GLY A 105 -2.64 -5.75 -16.90
N VAL A 106 -3.31 -4.61 -16.68
CA VAL A 106 -2.67 -3.33 -16.36
C VAL A 106 -3.06 -2.87 -14.97
N PHE A 107 -2.06 -2.49 -14.19
CA PHE A 107 -2.24 -1.69 -12.98
C PHE A 107 -2.18 -0.21 -13.34
N THR A 108 -3.20 0.56 -12.97
CA THR A 108 -3.26 2.02 -13.09
C THR A 108 -3.20 2.61 -11.70
N ALA A 109 -2.17 3.41 -11.41
CA ALA A 109 -1.97 4.00 -10.09
C ALA A 109 -3.17 4.89 -9.70
N PRO A 110 -3.96 4.52 -8.68
CA PRO A 110 -5.12 5.32 -8.26
C PRO A 110 -4.72 6.64 -7.59
N LYS A 111 -3.51 6.67 -7.02
CA LYS A 111 -2.93 7.80 -6.30
C LYS A 111 -1.45 7.96 -6.65
N ALA A 112 -0.93 9.19 -6.52
CA ALA A 112 0.50 9.42 -6.61
C ALA A 112 1.21 8.86 -5.37
N GLY A 113 2.44 8.37 -5.53
CA GLY A 113 3.22 7.84 -4.43
C GLY A 113 4.35 6.91 -4.88
N PHE A 114 5.00 6.29 -3.90
CA PHE A 114 5.96 5.22 -4.11
C PHE A 114 5.28 3.87 -4.02
N TYR A 115 5.46 3.03 -5.03
CA TYR A 115 4.88 1.70 -5.11
C TYR A 115 5.99 0.66 -5.16
N GLN A 116 5.89 -0.38 -4.34
CA GLN A 116 6.59 -1.64 -4.63
C GLN A 116 5.79 -2.36 -5.70
N ILE A 117 6.46 -2.78 -6.78
CA ILE A 117 5.90 -3.68 -7.78
C ILE A 117 6.75 -4.95 -7.86
N SER A 118 6.09 -6.10 -7.87
CA SER A 118 6.71 -7.43 -7.99
C SER A 118 6.06 -8.23 -9.11
N ALA A 119 6.87 -8.97 -9.86
CA ALA A 119 6.39 -9.92 -10.86
C ALA A 119 7.23 -11.18 -10.84
N THR A 120 6.57 -12.32 -11.02
CA THR A 120 7.18 -13.64 -11.15
C THR A 120 6.61 -14.29 -12.40
N ILE A 121 7.50 -14.80 -13.26
CA ILE A 121 7.14 -15.39 -14.53
C ILE A 121 7.81 -16.75 -14.64
N MET A 122 7.03 -17.80 -14.86
CA MET A 122 7.55 -19.14 -15.15
C MET A 122 7.50 -19.41 -16.65
N SER A 123 8.63 -19.87 -17.17
CA SER A 123 8.74 -20.38 -18.55
C SER A 123 8.07 -21.75 -18.69
N PRO A 124 7.58 -22.13 -19.87
CA PRO A 124 7.00 -23.45 -20.09
C PRO A 124 8.11 -24.49 -20.30
N ASN A 125 7.73 -25.76 -20.30
CA ASN A 125 8.68 -26.83 -20.58
C ASN A 125 9.38 -26.62 -21.94
N GLY A 126 10.70 -26.69 -21.97
CA GLY A 126 11.53 -26.61 -23.18
C GLY A 126 11.63 -25.24 -23.88
N LYS A 127 10.94 -24.20 -23.41
CA LYS A 127 11.01 -22.83 -23.98
C LYS A 127 11.37 -21.81 -22.90
N TYR A 128 11.91 -20.67 -23.32
CA TYR A 128 12.12 -19.52 -22.45
C TYR A 128 10.92 -18.58 -22.55
N PHE A 129 10.95 -17.49 -21.79
CA PHE A 129 9.99 -16.41 -21.93
C PHE A 129 10.68 -15.08 -21.67
N HIS A 130 10.64 -14.12 -22.59
CA HIS A 130 11.22 -12.80 -22.38
C HIS A 130 10.14 -11.76 -22.14
N SER A 131 10.22 -11.02 -21.04
CA SER A 131 9.28 -9.95 -20.77
C SER A 131 9.91 -8.76 -20.09
N TYR A 132 9.19 -7.65 -20.16
CA TYR A 132 9.55 -6.42 -19.47
C TYR A 132 8.41 -5.98 -18.57
N LEU A 133 8.77 -5.49 -17.38
CA LEU A 133 7.92 -4.57 -16.64
C LEU A 133 7.97 -3.22 -17.35
N MET A 134 6.79 -2.67 -17.62
CA MET A 134 6.60 -1.44 -18.37
C MET A 134 6.01 -0.38 -17.45
N LYS A 135 6.47 0.87 -17.57
CA LYS A 135 5.81 2.06 -17.03
C LYS A 135 5.47 3.01 -18.18
N ASN A 136 4.19 3.29 -18.42
CA ASN A 136 3.74 4.21 -19.49
C ASN A 136 4.40 3.95 -20.86
N ASN A 137 4.43 2.69 -21.31
CA ASN A 137 5.11 2.26 -22.55
C ASN A 137 6.64 2.28 -22.55
N LYS A 138 7.30 2.69 -21.45
CA LYS A 138 8.75 2.59 -21.30
C LYS A 138 9.14 1.32 -20.53
N GLN A 139 10.10 0.57 -21.05
CA GLN A 139 10.68 -0.58 -20.37
C GLN A 139 11.42 -0.11 -19.10
N THR A 140 11.23 -0.82 -17.99
CA THR A 140 11.95 -0.54 -16.73
C THR A 140 12.87 -1.68 -16.33
N VAL A 141 12.36 -2.91 -16.22
CA VAL A 141 13.11 -4.10 -15.78
C VAL A 141 12.74 -5.28 -16.67
N GLY A 142 13.72 -6.10 -17.06
CA GLY A 142 13.52 -7.31 -17.84
C GLY A 142 13.46 -8.57 -16.96
N MET A 143 12.72 -9.57 -17.43
CA MET A 143 12.69 -10.93 -16.90
C MET A 143 12.90 -11.90 -18.05
N TYR A 144 13.88 -12.79 -17.91
CA TYR A 144 14.26 -13.76 -18.93
C TYR A 144 14.48 -15.14 -18.29
N PRO A 145 13.44 -15.80 -17.75
CA PRO A 145 13.54 -17.19 -17.34
C PRO A 145 14.13 -18.04 -18.46
N GLY A 146 15.06 -18.93 -18.10
CA GLY A 146 15.64 -19.92 -19.00
C GLY A 146 14.61 -20.94 -19.50
N ARG A 147 15.09 -22.03 -20.12
CA ARG A 147 14.19 -23.06 -20.67
C ARG A 147 13.81 -24.09 -19.61
N GLY A 148 12.53 -24.43 -19.53
CA GLY A 148 12.07 -25.59 -18.75
C GLY A 148 11.64 -25.27 -17.32
N HIS A 149 10.48 -24.63 -17.15
CA HIS A 149 9.93 -24.27 -15.83
C HIS A 149 10.87 -23.43 -14.96
N HIS A 150 11.76 -22.67 -15.59
CA HIS A 150 12.58 -21.68 -14.90
C HIS A 150 11.74 -20.45 -14.56
N THR A 151 12.07 -19.83 -13.45
CA THR A 151 11.41 -18.64 -12.94
C THR A 151 12.30 -17.41 -13.16
N GLY A 152 11.71 -16.36 -13.69
CA GLY A 152 12.27 -15.00 -13.68
C GLY A 152 11.44 -14.13 -12.76
N ALA A 153 12.08 -13.27 -11.99
CA ALA A 153 11.42 -12.37 -11.08
C ALA A 153 11.93 -10.94 -11.24
N ALA A 154 11.06 -9.96 -11.03
CA ALA A 154 11.40 -8.55 -10.97
C ALA A 154 10.77 -7.95 -9.71
N ASN A 155 11.55 -7.15 -8.98
CA ASN A 155 11.10 -6.37 -7.85
C ASN A 155 11.64 -4.95 -8.03
N ILE A 156 10.75 -3.95 -8.00
CA ILE A 156 11.14 -2.56 -8.22
C ILE A 156 10.28 -1.63 -7.39
N VAL A 157 10.90 -0.55 -6.89
CA VAL A 157 10.17 0.59 -6.33
C VAL A 157 10.02 1.65 -7.40
N LEU A 158 8.80 2.08 -7.68
CA LEU A 158 8.49 3.10 -8.66
C LEU A 158 7.78 4.29 -8.02
N LYS A 159 8.26 5.50 -8.31
CA LYS A 159 7.45 6.71 -8.09
C LYS A 159 6.43 6.82 -9.21
N LEU A 160 5.15 6.71 -8.88
CA LEU A 160 4.04 6.77 -9.82
C LEU A 160 3.21 8.05 -9.58
N LYS A 161 2.75 8.65 -10.66
CA LYS A 161 1.68 9.66 -10.63
C LYS A 161 0.33 8.95 -10.71
N LYS A 162 -0.73 9.59 -10.22
CA LYS A 162 -2.10 9.11 -10.47
C LYS A 162 -2.31 8.94 -11.98
N GLY A 163 -2.78 7.78 -12.40
CA GLY A 163 -2.98 7.43 -13.81
C GLY A 163 -1.77 6.81 -14.51
N ASP A 164 -0.58 6.76 -13.88
CA ASP A 164 0.54 6.00 -14.43
C ASP A 164 0.18 4.51 -14.53
N ARG A 165 0.57 3.88 -15.64
CA ARG A 165 0.23 2.51 -15.98
C ARG A 165 1.46 1.61 -15.87
N VAL A 166 1.30 0.50 -15.14
CA VAL A 166 2.33 -0.53 -14.95
C VAL A 166 1.79 -1.88 -15.38
N TYR A 167 2.56 -2.61 -16.17
CA TYR A 167 2.14 -3.90 -16.74
C TYR A 167 3.34 -4.72 -17.22
N ILE A 168 3.12 -6.01 -17.44
CA ILE A 168 4.12 -6.92 -18.01
C ILE A 168 3.85 -7.08 -19.50
N LYS A 169 4.87 -6.83 -20.33
CA LYS A 169 4.80 -6.96 -21.79
C LYS A 169 5.75 -8.04 -22.27
N HIS A 170 5.25 -8.94 -23.09
CA HIS A 170 6.05 -9.96 -23.75
C HIS A 170 6.95 -9.33 -24.83
N ALA A 171 8.20 -9.75 -24.90
CA ALA A 171 9.25 -9.11 -25.71
C ALA A 171 9.69 -9.93 -26.92
N SER A 172 9.48 -11.25 -26.90
CA SER A 172 10.02 -12.18 -27.89
C SER A 172 8.97 -12.65 -28.88
N ASN A 173 9.41 -13.50 -29.81
CA ASN A 173 8.58 -14.32 -30.68
C ASN A 173 7.57 -15.13 -29.86
N THR A 174 6.47 -15.58 -30.47
CA THR A 174 5.37 -16.31 -29.80
C THR A 174 5.84 -17.41 -28.85
N GLU A 175 5.82 -17.09 -27.56
CA GLU A 175 6.15 -17.96 -26.45
C GLU A 175 4.97 -18.00 -25.50
N SER A 176 4.83 -19.14 -24.82
CA SER A 176 3.79 -19.30 -23.81
C SER A 176 4.39 -18.93 -22.47
N ILE A 177 3.60 -18.28 -21.62
CA ILE A 177 3.88 -18.18 -20.20
C ILE A 177 3.26 -19.39 -19.49
N TYR A 178 3.95 -19.97 -18.53
CA TYR A 178 3.47 -21.13 -17.78
C TYR A 178 2.79 -20.73 -16.47
N SER A 179 1.69 -21.40 -16.19
CA SER A 179 1.00 -21.43 -14.89
C SER A 179 0.03 -22.61 -14.91
N ASP A 180 -0.38 -23.08 -13.74
CA ASP A 180 -1.43 -24.09 -13.57
C ASP A 180 -2.18 -23.82 -12.26
N SER A 181 -2.82 -24.83 -11.68
CA SER A 181 -3.53 -24.73 -10.40
C SER A 181 -2.63 -24.26 -9.24
N ASN A 182 -1.30 -24.29 -9.39
CA ASN A 182 -0.33 -23.79 -8.41
C ASN A 182 0.08 -22.32 -8.63
N HIS A 183 -0.42 -21.66 -9.68
CA HIS A 183 -0.29 -20.21 -9.88
C HIS A 183 1.15 -19.66 -9.94
N TYR A 184 2.04 -20.35 -10.66
CA TYR A 184 3.47 -20.02 -10.72
C TYR A 184 3.83 -18.63 -11.26
N SER A 185 2.97 -18.04 -12.10
CA SER A 185 3.19 -16.71 -12.68
C SER A 185 2.26 -15.68 -12.02
N MET A 186 2.84 -14.64 -11.43
CA MET A 186 2.16 -13.66 -10.59
C MET A 186 2.61 -12.23 -10.87
N PHE A 187 1.74 -11.27 -10.59
CA PHE A 187 2.00 -9.84 -10.64
C PHE A 187 1.31 -9.16 -9.47
N SER A 188 2.06 -8.39 -8.69
CA SER A 188 1.57 -7.73 -7.50
C SER A 188 2.22 -6.36 -7.29
N GLY A 189 1.61 -5.57 -6.42
CA GLY A 189 2.19 -4.31 -5.99
C GLY A 189 1.32 -3.61 -4.97
N PHE A 190 1.94 -2.69 -4.23
CA PHE A 190 1.27 -1.92 -3.19
C PHE A 190 1.89 -0.54 -3.00
N LEU A 191 1.08 0.40 -2.51
CA LEU A 191 1.51 1.74 -2.14
C LEU A 191 2.30 1.69 -0.82
N ILE A 192 3.53 2.21 -0.84
CA ILE A 192 4.40 2.33 0.33
C ILE A 192 4.10 3.66 1.06
N SER A 193 4.11 4.75 0.30
CA SER A 193 3.89 6.10 0.81
C SER A 193 3.39 7.03 -0.30
N GLU A 194 2.67 8.06 0.11
CA GLU A 194 2.05 9.09 -0.74
C GLU A 194 2.98 10.29 -0.94
#